data_AF-A0A381SN35-F1
#
_entry.id   AF-A0A381SN35-F1
#
_cell.length_a   1.000
_cell.length_b   1.000
_cell.length_c   1.000
_cell.angle_alpha   90.00
_cell.angle_beta   90.00
_cell.angle_gamma   90.00
#
_symmetry.space_group_name_H-M   'P 1'
#
loop_
_entity.id
_entity.type
_entity.pdbx_description
1 polymer ?
#
loop_
_entity_poly.entity_id
_entity_poly.type
_entity_poly.pdbx_seq_one_letter_code
_entity_poly.pdbx_strand_id
1 'polypeptide(L)'
;MKKARLIYWLFIICYVVQFQFSSDWMLLGENTIYFALMPLIGVVILVFRKELTESMPGKIVISLLVLSGCIATLNSVHIFESETYAWGIWLYVAALTLIIWEVMGFWSKADGGDKITGLVINMLVPILFGGMLLYLWEMLTVGFQVPQVLLPAPSMIGTAFVNSMEMLWADFQQTFLKAVLAGFFIGCCSGFLVAILVDKVPFLQRGLLPLGNLASALPIVGVAPIMVMWFGFDWQSKAAVVVMMTFFPMLVNTLAGLKSTDRIELDLMHSYAANYWQLLFKVRLPNALPFIFNALKINSTLSLIGAIVAEFFGTPIVGMGFRISTEIGRMNVDVVWASIAVAALSGSLFYALLAFIERQYTGWHPSIRVS
;
A
#
# COMPACT_ATOMS: atom_id res chain seq x y z
N MET A 1 -25.10 15.54 10.65
CA MET A 1 -25.58 16.75 9.93
C MET A 1 -25.01 18.06 10.48
N LYS A 2 -25.00 18.30 11.81
CA LYS A 2 -24.42 19.55 12.37
C LYS A 2 -22.92 19.72 12.09
N LYS A 3 -22.14 18.63 12.11
CA LYS A 3 -20.68 18.65 11.86
C LYS A 3 -20.29 19.08 10.42
N ALA A 4 -20.93 18.52 9.39
CA ALA A 4 -20.64 18.88 7.98
C ALA A 4 -20.93 20.36 7.68
N ARG A 5 -22.04 20.90 8.20
CA ARG A 5 -22.34 22.34 8.06
C ARG A 5 -21.29 23.23 8.72
N LEU A 6 -20.73 22.81 9.85
CA LEU A 6 -19.65 23.55 10.51
C LEU A 6 -18.40 23.62 9.62
N ILE A 7 -18.03 22.52 8.96
CA ILE A 7 -16.88 22.47 8.05
C ILE A 7 -17.06 23.42 6.86
N TYR A 8 -18.26 23.49 6.28
CA TYR A 8 -18.54 24.39 5.15
C TYR A 8 -18.44 25.87 5.55
N TRP A 9 -19.03 26.24 6.70
CA TRP A 9 -18.92 27.60 7.23
C TRP A 9 -17.48 27.95 7.57
N LEU A 10 -16.72 27.02 8.14
CA LEU A 10 -15.30 27.20 8.42
C LEU A 10 -14.51 27.44 7.14
N PHE A 11 -14.78 26.69 6.07
CA PHE A 11 -14.15 26.95 4.76
C PHE A 11 -14.47 28.36 4.23
N ILE A 12 -15.74 28.77 4.27
CA ILE A 12 -16.15 30.11 3.80
C ILE A 12 -15.46 31.20 4.62
N ILE A 13 -15.42 31.06 5.94
CA ILE A 13 -14.75 32.02 6.83
C ILE A 13 -13.26 32.06 6.52
N CYS A 14 -12.60 30.90 6.45
CA CYS A 14 -11.18 30.82 6.10
C CYS A 14 -10.92 31.48 4.74
N TYR A 15 -11.76 31.20 3.74
CA TYR A 15 -11.66 31.80 2.41
C TYR A 15 -11.75 33.32 2.43
N VAL A 16 -12.75 33.89 3.13
CA VAL A 16 -12.93 35.35 3.22
C VAL A 16 -11.77 35.98 3.97
N VAL A 17 -11.34 35.39 5.08
CA VAL A 17 -10.22 35.87 5.90
C VAL A 17 -8.94 35.91 5.06
N GLN A 18 -8.56 34.81 4.42
CA GLN A 18 -7.34 34.80 3.62
C GLN A 18 -7.46 35.66 2.35
N PHE A 19 -8.63 35.76 1.71
CA PHE A 19 -8.82 36.66 0.57
C PHE A 19 -8.63 38.14 0.95
N GLN A 20 -9.13 38.54 2.12
CA GLN A 20 -9.07 39.92 2.60
C GLN A 20 -7.67 40.31 3.10
N PHE A 21 -6.95 39.38 3.74
CA PHE A 21 -5.71 39.69 4.47
C PHE A 21 -4.45 39.09 3.85
N SER A 22 -4.57 38.19 2.87
CA SER A 22 -3.45 37.40 2.33
C SER A 22 -3.79 36.75 0.97
N SER A 23 -4.19 37.56 -0.01
CA SER A 23 -4.59 37.08 -1.37
C SER A 23 -3.47 37.09 -2.40
N ASP A 24 -2.27 37.56 -2.05
CA ASP A 24 -1.14 37.69 -2.99
C ASP A 24 -0.83 36.39 -3.73
N TRP A 25 -0.93 35.25 -3.04
CA TRP A 25 -0.70 33.92 -3.62
C TRP A 25 -1.71 33.54 -4.72
N MET A 26 -2.94 34.07 -4.68
CA MET A 26 -3.98 33.79 -5.68
C MET A 26 -3.79 34.57 -6.97
N LEU A 27 -3.14 35.72 -6.89
CA LEU A 27 -2.91 36.62 -8.03
C LEU A 27 -1.69 36.20 -8.85
N LEU A 28 -0.96 35.18 -8.40
CA LEU A 28 0.25 34.69 -9.02
C LEU A 28 -0.06 33.48 -9.91
N GLY A 29 0.25 33.62 -11.20
CA GLY A 29 -0.02 32.63 -12.24
C GLY A 29 -1.29 32.93 -13.04
N GLU A 30 -1.24 32.67 -14.34
CA GLU A 30 -2.40 32.82 -15.21
C GLU A 30 -3.52 31.91 -14.71
N ASN A 31 -4.67 32.51 -14.41
CA ASN A 31 -5.90 31.84 -13.96
C ASN A 31 -5.91 31.23 -12.54
N THR A 32 -4.85 31.37 -11.74
CA THR A 32 -4.80 30.83 -10.36
C THR A 32 -5.97 31.32 -9.51
N ILE A 33 -6.32 32.61 -9.61
CA ILE A 33 -7.47 33.19 -8.89
C ILE A 33 -8.80 32.53 -9.28
N TYR A 34 -9.00 32.23 -10.57
CA TYR A 34 -10.22 31.57 -11.03
C TYR A 34 -10.31 30.16 -10.46
N PHE A 35 -9.22 29.41 -10.46
CA PHE A 35 -9.18 28.07 -9.87
C PHE A 35 -9.36 28.09 -8.34
N ALA A 36 -8.81 29.09 -7.64
CA ALA A 36 -8.98 29.26 -6.19
C ALA A 36 -10.42 29.65 -5.78
N LEU A 37 -11.18 30.28 -6.68
CA LEU A 37 -12.59 30.65 -6.48
C LEU A 37 -13.55 29.45 -6.65
N MET A 38 -13.21 28.47 -7.49
CA MET A 38 -14.11 27.34 -7.82
C MET A 38 -14.54 26.50 -6.61
N PRO A 39 -13.67 26.16 -5.63
CA PRO A 39 -14.09 25.47 -4.41
C PRO A 39 -15.13 26.25 -3.60
N LEU A 40 -15.08 27.59 -3.59
CA LEU A 40 -16.07 28.40 -2.89
C LEU A 40 -17.47 28.18 -3.48
N ILE A 41 -17.58 28.14 -4.81
CA ILE A 41 -18.84 27.82 -5.51
C ILE A 41 -19.31 26.42 -5.10
N GLY A 42 -18.41 25.44 -5.05
CA GLY A 42 -18.72 24.08 -4.59
C GLY A 42 -19.26 24.05 -3.16
N VAL A 43 -18.63 24.78 -2.24
CA VAL A 43 -19.06 24.87 -0.83
C VAL A 43 -20.39 25.60 -0.69
N VAL A 44 -20.65 26.65 -1.46
CA VAL A 44 -21.96 27.33 -1.49
C VAL A 44 -23.06 26.35 -1.96
N ILE A 45 -22.80 25.56 -3.00
CA ILE A 45 -23.72 24.51 -3.44
C ILE A 45 -23.98 23.50 -2.31
N LEU A 46 -22.94 23.07 -1.59
CA LEU A 46 -23.06 22.14 -0.45
C LEU A 46 -23.91 22.71 0.71
N VAL A 47 -23.85 24.02 0.96
CA VAL A 47 -24.64 24.68 2.01
C VAL A 47 -26.11 24.81 1.63
N PHE A 48 -26.40 25.23 0.39
CA PHE A 48 -27.76 25.65 -0.02
C PHE A 48 -28.54 24.59 -0.81
N ARG A 49 -27.87 23.67 -1.52
CA ARG A 49 -28.50 22.68 -2.39
C ARG A 49 -28.02 21.26 -2.12
N LYS A 50 -28.39 20.74 -0.95
CA LYS A 50 -28.06 19.39 -0.52
C LYS A 50 -28.58 18.30 -1.47
N GLU A 51 -29.72 18.52 -2.13
CA GLU A 51 -30.29 17.58 -3.11
C GLU A 51 -29.36 17.27 -4.28
N LEU A 52 -28.54 18.24 -4.72
CA LEU A 52 -27.54 17.98 -5.77
C LEU A 52 -26.46 16.99 -5.31
N THR A 53 -26.15 16.93 -4.01
CA THR A 53 -25.13 16.02 -3.45
C THR A 53 -25.57 14.57 -3.42
N GLU A 54 -26.87 14.33 -3.52
CA GLU A 54 -27.44 12.97 -3.57
C GLU A 54 -27.34 12.40 -4.99
N SER A 55 -27.30 13.26 -6.01
CA SER A 55 -27.09 12.86 -7.40
C SER A 55 -25.62 12.55 -7.72
N MET A 56 -25.37 11.49 -8.48
CA MET A 56 -24.05 11.17 -9.04
C MET A 56 -23.38 12.34 -9.78
N PRO A 57 -24.05 13.06 -10.72
CA PRO A 57 -23.43 14.19 -11.41
C PRO A 57 -23.06 15.32 -10.44
N GLY A 58 -23.87 15.59 -9.41
CA GLY A 58 -23.51 16.62 -8.42
C GLY A 58 -22.27 16.26 -7.60
N LYS A 59 -22.09 14.98 -7.22
CA LYS A 59 -20.86 14.52 -6.55
C LYS A 59 -19.62 14.73 -7.41
N ILE A 60 -19.70 14.44 -8.71
CA ILE A 60 -18.61 14.64 -9.66
C ILE A 60 -18.29 16.13 -9.79
N VAL A 61 -19.29 16.98 -9.99
CA VAL A 61 -19.11 18.44 -10.13
C VAL A 61 -18.44 19.03 -8.89
N ILE A 62 -18.91 18.67 -7.69
CA ILE A 62 -18.31 19.16 -6.44
C ILE A 62 -16.85 18.69 -6.31
N SER A 63 -16.56 17.44 -6.68
CA SER A 63 -15.19 16.91 -6.63
C SER A 63 -14.26 17.67 -7.57
N LEU A 64 -14.71 18.00 -8.78
CA LEU A 64 -13.95 18.80 -9.75
C LEU A 64 -13.72 20.24 -9.26
N LEU A 65 -14.73 20.86 -8.65
CA LEU A 65 -14.61 22.21 -8.06
C LEU A 65 -13.60 22.23 -6.90
N VAL A 66 -13.53 21.18 -6.09
CA VAL A 66 -12.53 21.07 -5.01
C VAL A 66 -11.14 20.81 -5.58
N LEU A 67 -11.03 19.97 -6.62
CA LEU A 67 -9.78 19.68 -7.31
C LEU A 67 -9.13 20.95 -7.89
N SER A 68 -9.93 21.87 -8.45
CA SER A 68 -9.39 23.16 -8.92
C SER A 68 -8.72 23.98 -7.81
N GLY A 69 -9.21 23.90 -6.57
CA GLY A 69 -8.54 24.54 -5.43
C GLY A 69 -7.16 23.98 -5.14
N CYS A 70 -7.02 22.65 -5.27
CA CYS A 70 -5.74 21.96 -5.11
C CYS A 70 -4.76 22.34 -6.21
N ILE A 71 -5.24 22.48 -7.46
CA ILE A 71 -4.41 22.93 -8.59
C ILE A 71 -3.95 24.37 -8.36
N ALA A 72 -4.83 25.26 -7.88
CA ALA A 72 -4.47 26.64 -7.59
C ALA A 72 -3.35 26.74 -6.56
N THR A 73 -3.46 26.03 -5.43
CA THR A 73 -2.45 26.06 -4.37
C THR A 73 -1.12 25.44 -4.81
N LEU A 74 -1.16 24.33 -5.56
CA LEU A 74 0.04 23.71 -6.13
C LEU A 74 0.76 24.66 -7.08
N ASN A 75 0.04 25.28 -8.02
CA ASN A 75 0.61 26.26 -8.94
C ASN A 75 1.27 27.41 -8.18
N SER A 76 0.60 27.96 -7.17
CA SER A 76 1.16 29.05 -6.37
C SER A 76 2.44 28.66 -5.64
N VAL A 77 2.50 27.43 -5.09
CA VAL A 77 3.69 26.99 -4.34
C VAL A 77 4.89 26.72 -5.25
N HIS A 78 4.68 26.20 -6.47
CA HIS A 78 5.75 25.98 -7.44
C HIS A 78 6.22 27.24 -8.16
N ILE A 79 5.42 28.31 -8.21
CA ILE A 79 5.79 29.58 -8.83
C ILE A 79 6.60 30.48 -7.87
N PHE A 80 6.38 30.36 -6.55
CA PHE A 80 7.03 31.19 -5.55
C PHE A 80 8.50 30.77 -5.27
N GLU A 81 9.43 31.72 -5.26
CA GLU A 81 10.69 31.59 -4.51
C GLU A 81 10.40 31.93 -3.04
N SER A 82 10.59 30.95 -2.16
CA SER A 82 10.00 30.78 -0.81
C SER A 82 10.01 31.90 0.22
N GLU A 83 10.71 33.01 0.03
CA GLU A 83 11.07 33.88 1.15
C GLU A 83 9.84 34.58 1.78
N THR A 84 8.66 34.52 1.16
CA THR A 84 7.42 35.11 1.69
C THR A 84 6.15 34.35 1.26
N TYR A 85 5.98 33.08 1.63
CA TYR A 85 4.64 32.47 1.53
C TYR A 85 3.68 33.16 2.49
N ALA A 86 2.70 33.89 1.94
CA ALA A 86 1.67 34.55 2.72
C ALA A 86 0.84 33.51 3.47
N TRP A 87 0.68 33.67 4.79
CA TRP A 87 0.04 32.69 5.69
C TRP A 87 -1.37 32.24 5.24
N GLY A 88 -2.04 33.03 4.40
CA GLY A 88 -3.34 32.73 3.82
C GLY A 88 -3.38 31.43 3.01
N ILE A 89 -2.29 31.07 2.33
CA ILE A 89 -2.24 29.82 1.55
C ILE A 89 -2.41 28.59 2.45
N TRP A 90 -1.74 28.57 3.60
CA TRP A 90 -1.80 27.46 4.56
C TRP A 90 -3.17 27.35 5.21
N LEU A 91 -3.79 28.49 5.53
CA LEU A 91 -5.16 28.53 6.03
C LEU A 91 -6.14 27.95 4.99
N TYR A 92 -5.96 28.30 3.71
CA TYR A 92 -6.77 27.77 2.62
C TYR A 92 -6.54 26.28 2.38
N VAL A 93 -5.30 25.80 2.44
CA VAL A 93 -4.95 24.37 2.32
C VAL A 93 -5.56 23.55 3.45
N ALA A 94 -5.50 24.04 4.70
CA ALA A 94 -6.14 23.38 5.83
C ALA A 94 -7.67 23.30 5.64
N ALA A 95 -8.29 24.39 5.18
CA ALA A 95 -9.71 24.43 4.87
C ALA A 95 -10.07 23.47 3.71
N LEU A 96 -9.30 23.46 2.62
CA LEU A 96 -9.47 22.55 1.48
C LEU A 96 -9.38 21.09 1.92
N THR A 97 -8.45 20.77 2.82
CA THR A 97 -8.28 19.40 3.34
C THR A 97 -9.54 18.90 4.03
N LEU A 98 -10.20 19.76 4.82
CA LEU A 98 -11.49 19.43 5.45
C LEU A 98 -12.61 19.25 4.42
N ILE A 99 -12.60 20.03 3.33
CA ILE A 99 -13.56 19.88 2.25
C ILE A 99 -13.33 18.58 1.47
N ILE A 100 -12.08 18.24 1.14
CA ILE A 100 -11.73 16.95 0.50
C ILE A 100 -12.21 15.79 1.38
N TRP A 101 -12.05 15.90 2.70
CA TRP A 101 -12.57 14.92 3.66
C TRP A 101 -14.10 14.72 3.56
N GLU A 102 -14.87 15.80 3.48
CA GLU A 102 -16.33 15.72 3.28
C GLU A 102 -16.68 15.13 1.91
N VAL A 103 -15.95 15.50 0.85
CA VAL A 103 -16.14 14.91 -0.50
C VAL A 103 -15.93 13.40 -0.48
N MET A 104 -14.86 12.92 0.15
CA MET A 104 -14.64 11.47 0.34
C MET A 104 -15.78 10.81 1.13
N GLY A 105 -16.33 11.52 2.13
CA GLY A 105 -17.50 11.08 2.88
C GLY A 105 -18.78 10.93 2.03
N PHE A 106 -18.93 11.71 0.95
CA PHE A 106 -20.06 11.56 0.01
C PHE A 106 -19.90 10.37 -0.91
N TRP A 107 -18.66 10.11 -1.36
CA TRP A 107 -18.33 8.96 -2.20
C TRP A 107 -18.42 7.65 -1.43
N SER A 108 -18.01 7.63 -0.16
CA SER A 108 -18.14 6.44 0.71
C SER A 108 -19.59 6.03 0.98
N LYS A 109 -20.55 6.93 0.83
CA LYS A 109 -21.99 6.66 1.00
C LYS A 109 -22.73 6.50 -0.33
N ALA A 110 -22.01 6.52 -1.45
CA ALA A 110 -22.63 6.31 -2.74
C ALA A 110 -22.91 4.82 -2.92
N ASP A 111 -24.18 4.46 -3.04
CA ASP A 111 -24.55 3.11 -3.46
C ASP A 111 -24.42 3.01 -4.97
N GLY A 112 -23.54 2.12 -5.44
CA GLY A 112 -23.47 1.75 -6.84
C GLY A 112 -24.66 0.86 -7.17
N GLY A 113 -25.63 1.37 -7.94
CA GLY A 113 -26.81 0.59 -8.36
C GLY A 113 -26.43 -0.73 -9.06
N ASP A 114 -25.33 -0.73 -9.81
CA ASP A 114 -24.77 -1.91 -10.46
C ASP A 114 -23.41 -2.33 -9.86
N LYS A 115 -23.06 -3.62 -9.98
CA LYS A 115 -21.79 -4.20 -9.49
C LYS A 115 -20.54 -3.42 -9.95
N ILE A 116 -20.52 -2.95 -11.19
CA ILE A 116 -19.39 -2.19 -11.75
C ILE A 116 -19.29 -0.83 -11.07
N THR A 117 -20.40 -0.10 -10.93
CA THR A 117 -20.41 1.20 -10.24
C THR A 117 -20.02 1.08 -8.77
N GLY A 118 -20.45 0.02 -8.08
CA GLY A 118 -20.02 -0.26 -6.71
C GLY A 118 -18.52 -0.52 -6.59
N LEU A 119 -17.94 -1.28 -7.53
CA LEU A 119 -16.48 -1.51 -7.59
C LEU A 119 -15.72 -0.19 -7.78
N VAL A 120 -16.15 0.64 -8.73
CA VAL A 120 -15.51 1.94 -9.02
C VAL A 120 -15.56 2.86 -7.80
N ILE A 121 -16.71 2.99 -7.14
CA ILE A 121 -16.85 3.80 -5.92
C ILE A 121 -15.91 3.29 -4.81
N ASN A 122 -15.86 1.97 -4.61
CA ASN A 122 -15.02 1.36 -3.58
C ASN A 122 -13.51 1.55 -3.84
N MET A 123 -13.08 1.67 -5.10
CA MET A 123 -11.69 2.00 -5.44
C MET A 123 -11.41 3.50 -5.40
N LEU A 124 -12.41 4.33 -5.72
CA LEU A 124 -12.27 5.78 -5.80
C LEU A 124 -11.99 6.40 -4.43
N VAL A 125 -12.62 5.92 -3.35
CA VAL A 125 -12.38 6.48 -2.00
C VAL A 125 -10.93 6.30 -1.54
N PRO A 126 -10.31 5.10 -1.60
CA PRO A 126 -8.88 4.93 -1.33
C PRO A 126 -7.98 5.78 -2.23
N ILE A 127 -8.32 5.92 -3.52
CA ILE A 127 -7.54 6.74 -4.47
C ILE A 127 -7.60 8.22 -4.08
N LEU A 128 -8.78 8.75 -3.76
CA LEU A 128 -8.92 10.14 -3.30
C LEU A 128 -8.16 10.38 -2.00
N PHE A 129 -8.20 9.42 -1.08
CA PHE A 129 -7.45 9.51 0.18
C PHE A 129 -5.94 9.52 -0.06
N GLY A 130 -5.43 8.62 -0.89
CA GLY A 130 -4.02 8.61 -1.30
C GLY A 130 -3.61 9.89 -2.03
N GLY A 131 -4.47 10.40 -2.92
CA GLY A 131 -4.27 11.67 -3.61
C GLY A 131 -4.21 12.87 -2.67
N MET A 132 -5.07 12.89 -1.63
CA MET A 132 -5.02 13.91 -0.58
C MET A 132 -3.69 13.86 0.19
N LEU A 133 -3.17 12.66 0.51
CA LEU A 133 -1.87 12.53 1.18
C LEU A 133 -0.72 13.01 0.29
N LEU A 134 -0.71 12.66 -1.00
CA LEU A 134 0.30 13.13 -1.96
C LEU A 134 0.24 14.65 -2.14
N TYR A 135 -0.96 15.22 -2.25
CA TYR A 135 -1.17 16.66 -2.32
C TYR A 135 -0.61 17.37 -1.08
N LEU A 136 -0.92 16.87 0.12
CA LEU A 136 -0.40 17.45 1.35
C LEU A 136 1.12 17.31 1.44
N TRP A 137 1.68 16.16 1.03
CA TRP A 137 3.13 15.96 1.00
C TRP A 137 3.82 16.97 0.06
N GLU A 138 3.31 17.16 -1.16
CA GLU A 138 3.82 18.16 -2.11
C GLU A 138 3.76 19.57 -1.51
N MET A 139 2.59 19.98 -1.01
CA MET A 139 2.39 21.30 -0.43
C MET A 139 3.34 21.56 0.74
N LEU A 140 3.54 20.58 1.62
CA LEU A 140 4.43 20.71 2.78
C LEU A 140 5.90 20.75 2.35
N THR A 141 6.33 19.88 1.45
CA THR A 141 7.75 19.81 1.04
C THR A 141 8.19 21.03 0.26
N VAL A 142 7.40 21.45 -0.72
CA VAL A 142 7.73 22.61 -1.55
C VAL A 142 7.49 23.90 -0.76
N GLY A 143 6.34 24.02 -0.09
CA GLY A 143 5.97 25.23 0.64
C GLY A 143 6.82 25.52 1.89
N PHE A 144 7.36 24.50 2.56
CA PHE A 144 8.31 24.70 3.67
C PHE A 144 9.79 24.57 3.24
N GLN A 145 10.06 24.43 1.94
CA GLN A 145 11.41 24.18 1.41
C GLN A 145 12.17 23.09 2.15
N VAL A 146 11.50 21.96 2.37
CA VAL A 146 12.13 20.81 2.98
C VAL A 146 13.31 20.41 2.09
N PRO A 147 14.54 20.31 2.63
CA PRO A 147 15.69 19.90 1.84
C PRO A 147 15.41 18.60 1.10
N GLN A 148 15.66 18.58 -0.22
CA GLN A 148 15.35 17.43 -1.08
C GLN A 148 16.04 16.14 -0.63
N VAL A 149 17.21 16.28 0.00
CA VAL A 149 17.96 15.15 0.57
C VAL A 149 17.23 14.48 1.74
N LEU A 150 16.37 15.22 2.45
CA LEU A 150 15.56 14.69 3.55
C LEU A 150 14.26 14.07 3.02
N LEU A 151 13.54 14.81 2.18
CA LEU A 151 12.25 14.38 1.66
C LEU A 151 11.96 15.11 0.33
N PRO A 152 12.14 14.45 -0.83
CA PRO A 152 11.79 15.05 -2.11
C PRO A 152 10.27 15.16 -2.25
N ALA A 153 9.86 16.15 -3.04
CA ALA A 153 8.46 16.34 -3.38
C ALA A 153 7.96 15.21 -4.30
N PRO A 154 6.72 14.73 -4.12
CA PRO A 154 6.09 13.74 -5.01
C PRO A 154 6.23 14.02 -6.51
N SER A 155 6.15 15.29 -6.93
CA SER A 155 6.35 15.70 -8.32
C SER A 155 7.74 15.32 -8.84
N MET A 156 8.79 15.55 -8.06
CA MET A 156 10.16 15.20 -8.40
C MET A 156 10.35 13.69 -8.50
N ILE A 157 9.77 12.93 -7.56
CA ILE A 157 9.75 11.47 -7.61
C ILE A 157 9.08 10.99 -8.91
N GLY A 158 7.96 11.61 -9.29
CA GLY A 158 7.26 11.32 -10.55
C GLY A 158 8.12 11.59 -11.79
N THR A 159 8.83 12.73 -11.83
CA THR A 159 9.75 13.04 -12.93
C THR A 159 10.92 12.06 -13.00
N ALA A 160 11.53 11.73 -11.86
CA ALA A 160 12.62 10.76 -11.76
C ALA A 160 12.18 9.35 -12.20
N PHE A 161 10.94 8.96 -11.86
CA PHE A 161 10.34 7.71 -12.28
C PHE A 161 10.24 7.62 -13.81
N VAL A 162 9.70 8.66 -14.46
CA VAL A 162 9.57 8.70 -15.93
C VAL A 162 10.94 8.73 -16.60
N ASN A 163 11.86 9.56 -16.10
CA ASN A 163 13.21 9.69 -16.65
C ASN A 163 14.07 8.44 -16.47
N SER A 164 13.79 7.63 -15.44
CA SER A 164 14.54 6.42 -15.10
C SER A 164 13.76 5.13 -15.38
N MET A 165 12.71 5.20 -16.22
CA MET A 165 11.76 4.09 -16.39
C MET A 165 12.43 2.78 -16.83
N GLU A 166 13.36 2.83 -17.78
CA GLU A 166 14.08 1.63 -18.26
C GLU A 166 14.94 0.99 -17.16
N MET A 167 15.63 1.83 -16.39
CA MET A 167 16.47 1.42 -15.27
C MET A 167 15.62 0.78 -14.16
N LEU A 168 14.53 1.45 -13.77
CA LEU A 168 13.60 0.97 -12.76
C LEU A 168 12.90 -0.33 -13.19
N TRP A 169 12.62 -0.49 -14.50
CA TRP A 169 12.08 -1.72 -15.04
C TRP A 169 13.07 -2.88 -14.95
N ALA A 170 14.34 -2.66 -15.31
CA ALA A 170 15.38 -3.67 -15.14
C ALA A 170 15.57 -4.06 -13.66
N ASP A 171 15.55 -3.08 -12.77
CA ASP A 171 15.62 -3.29 -11.32
C ASP A 171 14.40 -4.11 -10.83
N PHE A 172 13.19 -3.81 -11.31
CA PHE A 172 11.99 -4.59 -11.03
C PHE A 172 12.09 -6.05 -11.53
N GLN A 173 12.56 -6.26 -12.76
CA GLN A 173 12.72 -7.60 -13.32
C GLN A 173 13.67 -8.44 -12.47
N GLN A 174 14.80 -7.86 -12.07
CA GLN A 174 15.80 -8.56 -11.27
C GLN A 174 15.28 -8.90 -9.88
N THR A 175 14.77 -7.91 -9.13
CA THR A 175 14.38 -8.10 -7.75
C THR A 175 13.06 -8.86 -7.65
N PHE A 176 12.02 -8.43 -8.38
CA PHE A 176 10.69 -8.99 -8.22
C PHE A 176 10.50 -10.27 -9.03
N LEU A 177 10.66 -10.20 -10.37
CA LEU A 177 10.32 -11.34 -11.24
C LEU A 177 11.25 -12.53 -11.05
N LYS A 178 12.54 -12.32 -10.79
CA LYS A 178 13.49 -13.40 -10.55
C LYS A 178 13.58 -13.78 -9.07
N ALA A 179 14.05 -12.87 -8.21
CA ALA A 179 14.37 -13.23 -6.83
C ALA A 179 13.13 -13.45 -5.95
N VAL A 180 12.19 -12.49 -5.92
CA VAL A 180 11.00 -12.55 -5.06
C VAL A 180 10.10 -13.71 -5.46
N LEU A 181 9.72 -13.84 -6.73
CA LEU A 181 8.79 -14.89 -7.15
C LEU A 181 9.36 -16.30 -6.93
N ALA A 182 10.62 -16.53 -7.34
CA ALA A 182 11.25 -17.84 -7.15
C ALA A 182 11.43 -18.18 -5.67
N GLY A 183 11.95 -17.23 -4.88
CA GLY A 183 12.17 -17.43 -3.46
C GLY A 183 10.87 -17.63 -2.70
N PHE A 184 9.84 -16.83 -3.00
CA PHE A 184 8.50 -16.93 -2.40
C PHE A 184 7.88 -18.29 -2.71
N PHE A 185 7.94 -18.74 -3.96
CA PHE A 185 7.39 -20.03 -4.36
C PHE A 185 8.09 -21.18 -3.65
N ILE A 186 9.43 -21.23 -3.70
CA ILE A 186 10.22 -22.30 -3.08
C ILE A 186 10.05 -22.30 -1.56
N GLY A 187 10.10 -21.14 -0.91
CA GLY A 187 9.95 -21.02 0.54
C GLY A 187 8.55 -21.36 1.03
N CYS A 188 7.51 -20.86 0.36
CA CYS A 188 6.13 -21.25 0.68
C CYS A 188 5.88 -22.75 0.44
N CYS A 189 6.27 -23.28 -0.72
CA CYS A 189 6.07 -24.70 -1.01
C CYS A 189 6.81 -25.61 -0.02
N SER A 190 8.08 -25.30 0.29
CA SER A 190 8.85 -26.08 1.26
C SER A 190 8.26 -25.97 2.68
N GLY A 191 7.87 -24.78 3.14
CA GLY A 191 7.23 -24.58 4.44
C GLY A 191 5.90 -25.33 4.57
N PHE A 192 5.08 -25.30 3.51
CA PHE A 192 3.81 -26.02 3.43
C PHE A 192 4.01 -27.54 3.45
N LEU A 193 4.94 -28.07 2.66
CA LEU A 193 5.23 -29.51 2.63
C LEU A 193 5.77 -30.00 3.97
N VAL A 194 6.69 -29.24 4.59
CA VAL A 194 7.20 -29.59 5.92
C VAL A 194 6.08 -29.52 6.95
N ALA A 195 5.17 -28.55 6.90
CA ALA A 195 4.02 -28.51 7.80
C ALA A 195 3.16 -29.78 7.73
N ILE A 196 2.88 -30.31 6.53
CA ILE A 196 2.14 -31.57 6.37
C ILE A 196 2.91 -32.74 6.98
N LEU A 197 4.24 -32.81 6.77
CA LEU A 197 5.07 -33.86 7.37
C LEU A 197 5.08 -33.77 8.91
N VAL A 198 5.12 -32.55 9.44
CA VAL A 198 5.14 -32.28 10.88
C VAL A 198 3.81 -32.59 11.55
N ASP A 199 2.68 -32.34 10.88
CA ASP A 199 1.34 -32.70 11.37
C ASP A 199 1.23 -34.20 11.68
N LYS A 200 1.91 -35.04 10.90
CA LYS A 200 1.91 -36.50 11.09
C LYS A 200 2.80 -36.96 12.25
N VAL A 201 3.82 -36.19 12.65
CA VAL A 201 4.87 -36.63 13.58
C VAL A 201 4.93 -35.71 14.81
N PRO A 202 4.31 -36.09 15.95
CA PRO A 202 4.24 -35.25 17.15
C PRO A 202 5.60 -34.79 17.70
N PHE A 203 6.65 -35.59 17.51
CA PHE A 203 8.02 -35.22 17.87
C PHE A 203 8.52 -33.99 17.10
N LEU A 204 8.31 -33.97 15.77
CA LEU A 204 8.71 -32.84 14.94
C LEU A 204 7.95 -31.57 15.31
N GLN A 205 6.68 -31.70 15.71
CA GLN A 205 5.88 -30.55 16.14
C GLN A 205 6.47 -29.88 17.39
N ARG A 206 6.96 -30.67 18.35
CA ARG A 206 7.57 -30.15 19.58
C ARG A 206 8.97 -29.59 19.35
N GLY A 207 9.73 -30.16 18.41
CA GLY A 207 11.11 -29.74 18.11
C GLY A 207 11.24 -28.56 17.13
N LEU A 208 10.44 -28.53 16.05
CA LEU A 208 10.60 -27.54 14.98
C LEU A 208 10.01 -26.18 15.32
N LEU A 209 8.95 -26.11 16.15
CA LEU A 209 8.34 -24.83 16.52
C LEU A 209 9.33 -23.92 17.28
N PRO A 210 10.06 -24.40 18.32
CA PRO A 210 11.12 -23.60 18.96
C PRO A 210 12.25 -23.20 18.01
N LEU A 211 12.67 -24.10 17.12
CA LEU A 211 13.73 -23.82 16.13
C LEU A 211 13.29 -22.75 15.13
N GLY A 212 12.01 -22.74 14.73
CA GLY A 212 11.46 -21.72 13.86
C GLY A 212 11.42 -20.34 14.51
N ASN A 213 11.13 -20.27 15.81
CA ASN A 213 11.22 -19.03 16.56
C ASN A 213 12.67 -18.51 16.62
N LEU A 214 13.64 -19.39 16.84
CA LEU A 214 15.07 -19.04 16.82
C LEU A 214 15.50 -18.55 15.43
N ALA A 215 15.13 -19.28 14.37
CA ALA A 215 15.46 -18.90 13.01
C ALA A 215 14.84 -17.56 12.60
N SER A 216 13.61 -17.27 13.07
CA SER A 216 12.96 -15.97 12.85
C SER A 216 13.62 -14.82 13.62
N ALA A 217 14.40 -15.13 14.66
CA ALA A 217 15.19 -14.14 15.41
C ALA A 217 16.56 -13.86 14.78
N LEU A 218 16.97 -14.62 13.75
CA LEU A 218 18.24 -14.36 13.06
C LEU A 218 18.15 -13.03 12.29
N PRO A 219 19.13 -12.12 12.47
CA PRO A 219 19.13 -10.86 11.74
C PRO A 219 19.39 -11.14 10.26
N ILE A 220 18.40 -10.88 9.42
CA ILE A 220 18.45 -11.09 7.95
C ILE A 220 19.66 -10.38 7.33
N VAL A 221 19.98 -9.19 7.87
CA VAL A 221 21.16 -8.39 7.51
C VAL A 221 22.46 -9.19 7.64
N GLY A 222 22.58 -10.06 8.66
CA GLY A 222 23.75 -10.93 8.85
C GLY A 222 23.71 -12.19 7.99
N VAL A 223 22.52 -12.67 7.62
CA VAL A 223 22.35 -13.86 6.77
C VAL A 223 22.63 -13.55 5.29
N ALA A 224 22.28 -12.35 4.82
CA ALA A 224 22.40 -11.99 3.41
C ALA A 224 23.83 -12.16 2.83
N PRO A 225 24.92 -11.68 3.48
CA PRO A 225 26.28 -11.93 2.99
C PRO A 225 26.64 -13.42 2.88
N ILE A 226 26.15 -14.25 3.80
CA ILE A 226 26.38 -15.71 3.77
C ILE A 226 25.69 -16.33 2.56
N MET A 227 24.45 -15.91 2.28
CA MET A 227 23.73 -16.37 1.09
C MET A 227 24.40 -15.92 -0.21
N VAL A 228 24.98 -14.72 -0.25
CA VAL A 228 25.81 -14.26 -1.38
C VAL A 228 27.05 -15.13 -1.53
N MET A 229 27.73 -15.47 -0.43
CA MET A 229 28.90 -16.36 -0.45
C MET A 229 28.54 -17.77 -0.97
N TRP A 230 27.36 -18.29 -0.63
CA TRP A 230 26.93 -19.64 -1.04
C TRP A 230 26.36 -19.72 -2.45
N PHE A 231 25.56 -18.73 -2.86
CA PHE A 231 24.78 -18.77 -4.10
C PHE A 231 25.22 -17.73 -5.14
N GLY A 232 26.23 -16.90 -4.83
CA GLY A 232 26.78 -15.89 -5.73
C GLY A 232 26.07 -14.54 -5.67
N PHE A 233 26.51 -13.61 -6.51
CA PHE A 233 26.09 -12.20 -6.52
C PHE A 233 24.80 -11.91 -7.29
N ASP A 234 24.28 -12.88 -8.04
CA ASP A 234 23.07 -12.71 -8.85
C ASP A 234 21.80 -13.01 -8.02
N TRP A 235 20.63 -13.12 -8.65
CA TRP A 235 19.31 -13.21 -8.02
C TRP A 235 19.12 -14.45 -7.12
N GLN A 236 19.91 -15.50 -7.31
CA GLN A 236 19.81 -16.77 -6.60
C GLN A 236 20.06 -16.62 -5.09
N SER A 237 21.05 -15.81 -4.69
CA SER A 237 21.30 -15.54 -3.26
C SER A 237 20.17 -14.75 -2.61
N LYS A 238 19.49 -13.89 -3.37
CA LYS A 238 18.37 -13.07 -2.89
C LYS A 238 17.14 -13.97 -2.73
N ALA A 239 16.90 -14.85 -3.70
CA ALA A 239 15.90 -15.89 -3.60
C ALA A 239 16.15 -16.80 -2.38
N ALA A 240 17.40 -17.16 -2.08
CA ALA A 240 17.74 -17.97 -0.90
C ALA A 240 17.39 -17.27 0.42
N VAL A 241 17.66 -15.97 0.54
CA VAL A 241 17.21 -15.16 1.68
C VAL A 241 15.68 -15.17 1.79
N VAL A 242 14.99 -14.98 0.67
CA VAL A 242 13.51 -15.02 0.61
C VAL A 242 12.95 -16.38 1.02
N VAL A 243 13.56 -17.48 0.58
CA VAL A 243 13.17 -18.84 0.99
C VAL A 243 13.22 -18.97 2.50
N MET A 244 14.32 -18.54 3.13
CA MET A 244 14.47 -18.61 4.59
C MET A 244 13.39 -17.79 5.31
N MET A 245 13.11 -16.58 4.84
CA MET A 245 12.13 -15.69 5.45
C MET A 245 10.69 -16.17 5.30
N THR A 246 10.36 -16.82 4.19
CA THR A 246 8.98 -17.24 3.88
C THR A 246 8.67 -18.66 4.35
N PHE A 247 9.68 -19.50 4.56
CA PHE A 247 9.53 -20.87 5.03
C PHE A 247 8.78 -20.96 6.36
N PHE A 248 9.22 -20.22 7.39
CA PHE A 248 8.69 -20.37 8.74
C PHE A 248 7.26 -19.82 8.91
N PRO A 249 6.91 -18.61 8.44
CA PRO A 249 5.53 -18.14 8.51
C PRO A 249 4.57 -19.10 7.82
N MET A 250 4.97 -19.69 6.68
CA MET A 250 4.17 -20.69 5.98
C MET A 250 3.99 -21.97 6.79
N LEU A 251 5.09 -22.50 7.35
CA LEU A 251 5.06 -23.70 8.17
C LEU A 251 4.15 -23.56 9.38
N VAL A 252 4.29 -22.46 10.13
CA VAL A 252 3.55 -22.23 11.38
C VAL A 252 2.06 -22.00 11.11
N ASN A 253 1.72 -21.15 10.14
CA ASN A 253 0.31 -20.89 9.81
C ASN A 253 -0.38 -22.13 9.24
N THR A 254 0.29 -22.90 8.37
CA THR A 254 -0.26 -24.16 7.85
C THR A 254 -0.53 -25.15 9.00
N LEU A 255 0.43 -25.33 9.91
CA LEU A 255 0.24 -26.19 11.09
C LEU A 255 -0.88 -25.70 12.02
N ALA A 256 -1.06 -24.39 12.16
CA ALA A 256 -2.16 -23.81 12.93
C ALA A 256 -3.51 -24.10 12.27
N GLY A 257 -3.62 -23.90 10.95
CA GLY A 257 -4.84 -24.17 10.18
C GLY A 257 -5.22 -25.66 10.14
N LEU A 258 -4.23 -26.56 10.03
CA LEU A 258 -4.52 -28.01 10.10
C LEU A 258 -5.11 -28.43 11.45
N LYS A 259 -4.82 -27.67 12.53
CA LYS A 259 -5.35 -27.91 13.88
C LYS A 259 -6.63 -27.16 14.20
N SER A 260 -7.06 -26.22 13.36
CA SER A 260 -8.28 -25.43 13.60
C SER A 260 -9.56 -26.15 13.19
N THR A 261 -9.47 -27.37 12.66
CA THR A 261 -10.62 -28.19 12.27
C THR A 261 -11.47 -28.56 13.50
N ASP A 262 -12.80 -28.42 13.38
CA ASP A 262 -13.74 -28.73 14.47
C ASP A 262 -13.71 -30.23 14.83
N ARG A 263 -13.80 -30.52 16.12
CA ARG A 263 -13.86 -31.90 16.63
C ARG A 263 -15.01 -32.68 16.03
N ILE A 264 -16.16 -32.04 15.81
CA ILE A 264 -17.33 -32.74 15.24
C ILE A 264 -17.07 -33.24 13.81
N GLU A 265 -16.30 -32.48 13.01
CA GLU A 265 -15.91 -32.89 11.67
C GLU A 265 -14.89 -34.04 11.69
N LEU A 266 -13.98 -34.02 12.67
CA LEU A 266 -13.05 -35.12 12.89
C LEU A 266 -13.78 -36.40 13.32
N ASP A 267 -14.72 -36.31 14.26
CA ASP A 267 -15.52 -37.44 14.75
C ASP A 267 -16.38 -38.05 13.63
N LEU A 268 -16.95 -37.20 12.75
CA LEU A 268 -17.69 -37.65 11.57
C LEU A 268 -16.78 -38.47 10.63
N MET A 269 -15.60 -37.95 10.31
CA MET A 269 -14.64 -38.67 9.46
C MET A 269 -14.15 -39.97 10.10
N HIS A 270 -14.00 -39.99 11.43
CA HIS A 270 -13.71 -41.21 12.18
C HIS A 270 -14.82 -42.26 12.05
N SER A 271 -16.09 -41.86 12.10
CA SER A 271 -17.22 -42.79 11.91
C SER A 271 -17.28 -43.39 10.49
N TYR A 272 -16.78 -42.67 9.49
CA TYR A 272 -16.58 -43.18 8.12
C TYR A 272 -15.29 -44.00 7.93
N ALA A 273 -14.55 -44.29 9.00
CA ALA A 273 -13.25 -44.98 8.95
C ALA A 273 -12.26 -44.30 7.97
N ALA A 274 -12.31 -42.97 7.86
CA ALA A 274 -11.46 -42.24 6.93
C ALA A 274 -9.99 -42.32 7.35
N ASN A 275 -9.11 -42.60 6.39
CA ASN A 275 -7.67 -42.58 6.62
C ASN A 275 -7.12 -41.14 6.70
N TYR A 276 -5.86 -40.99 7.14
CA TYR A 276 -5.22 -39.68 7.30
C TYR A 276 -5.29 -38.81 6.03
N TRP A 277 -5.05 -39.37 4.85
CA TRP A 277 -5.05 -38.61 3.60
C TRP A 277 -6.46 -38.16 3.20
N GLN A 278 -7.46 -39.00 3.43
CA GLN A 278 -8.86 -38.63 3.25
C GLN A 278 -9.24 -37.49 4.20
N LEU A 279 -8.86 -37.59 5.47
CA LEU A 279 -9.08 -36.53 6.47
C LEU A 279 -8.35 -35.23 6.09
N LEU A 280 -7.09 -35.34 5.64
CA LEU A 280 -6.26 -34.20 5.26
C LEU A 280 -6.87 -33.46 4.07
N PHE A 281 -7.11 -34.13 2.95
CA PHE A 281 -7.55 -33.48 1.72
C PHE A 281 -9.03 -33.08 1.73
N LYS A 282 -9.90 -33.82 2.45
CA LYS A 282 -11.34 -33.52 2.45
C LYS A 282 -11.79 -32.57 3.54
N VAL A 283 -11.05 -32.46 4.64
CA VAL A 283 -11.48 -31.65 5.81
C VAL A 283 -10.39 -30.69 6.25
N ARG A 284 -9.21 -31.19 6.65
CA ARG A 284 -8.20 -30.34 7.28
C ARG A 284 -7.61 -29.28 6.34
N LEU A 285 -7.25 -29.63 5.10
CA LEU A 285 -6.70 -28.69 4.13
C LEU A 285 -7.70 -27.61 3.73
N PRO A 286 -8.97 -27.94 3.38
CA PRO A 286 -10.00 -26.94 3.17
C PRO A 286 -10.14 -25.97 4.35
N ASN A 287 -10.21 -26.48 5.58
CA ASN A 287 -10.30 -25.64 6.80
C ASN A 287 -9.04 -24.83 7.07
N ALA A 288 -7.87 -25.30 6.64
CA ALA A 288 -6.61 -24.61 6.77
C ALA A 288 -6.39 -23.50 5.72
N LEU A 289 -7.19 -23.46 4.63
CA LEU A 289 -7.01 -22.51 3.54
C LEU A 289 -6.90 -21.03 4.00
N PRO A 290 -7.76 -20.52 4.90
CA PRO A 290 -7.64 -19.13 5.38
C PRO A 290 -6.28 -18.86 6.05
N PHE A 291 -5.75 -19.84 6.79
CA PHE A 291 -4.44 -19.72 7.44
C PHE A 291 -3.29 -19.78 6.42
N ILE A 292 -3.40 -20.65 5.41
CA ILE A 292 -2.42 -20.74 4.32
C ILE A 292 -2.39 -19.42 3.53
N PHE A 293 -3.54 -18.86 3.18
CA PHE A 293 -3.62 -17.56 2.51
C PHE A 293 -3.12 -16.41 3.38
N ASN A 294 -3.39 -16.44 4.69
CA ASN A 294 -2.78 -15.50 5.64
C ASN A 294 -1.25 -15.56 5.58
N ALA A 295 -0.68 -16.76 5.55
CA ALA A 295 0.76 -16.96 5.43
C ALA A 295 1.30 -16.46 4.08
N LEU A 296 0.61 -16.74 2.97
CA LEU A 296 0.99 -16.23 1.64
C LEU A 296 1.03 -14.69 1.63
N LYS A 297 0.01 -14.04 2.20
CA LYS A 297 -0.06 -12.56 2.30
C LYS A 297 1.04 -11.96 3.18
N ILE A 298 1.40 -12.61 4.29
CA ILE A 298 2.56 -12.19 5.10
C ILE A 298 3.85 -12.35 4.30
N ASN A 299 3.99 -13.50 3.63
CA ASN A 299 5.17 -13.85 2.84
C ASN A 299 5.36 -12.97 1.61
N SER A 300 4.30 -12.43 1.00
CA SER A 300 4.44 -11.53 -0.16
C SER A 300 5.16 -10.25 0.22
N THR A 301 4.90 -9.72 1.42
CA THR A 301 5.58 -8.52 1.92
C THR A 301 7.00 -8.86 2.40
N LEU A 302 7.16 -9.95 3.16
CA LEU A 302 8.48 -10.39 3.65
C LEU A 302 9.44 -10.74 2.52
N SER A 303 8.96 -11.36 1.44
CA SER A 303 9.80 -11.72 0.30
C SER A 303 10.39 -10.50 -0.40
N LEU A 304 9.60 -9.43 -0.58
CA LEU A 304 10.11 -8.20 -1.17
C LEU A 304 11.14 -7.52 -0.26
N ILE A 305 10.85 -7.41 1.04
CA ILE A 305 11.80 -6.86 2.02
C ILE A 305 13.09 -7.67 2.03
N GLY A 306 12.99 -9.00 2.06
CA GLY A 306 14.12 -9.91 2.08
C GLY A 306 15.01 -9.81 0.85
N ALA A 307 14.40 -9.74 -0.34
CA ALA A 307 15.14 -9.56 -1.59
C ALA A 307 15.87 -8.21 -1.61
N ILE A 308 15.18 -7.10 -1.28
CA ILE A 308 15.77 -5.76 -1.26
C ILE A 308 16.94 -5.70 -0.27
N VAL A 309 16.76 -6.17 0.97
CA VAL A 309 17.84 -6.19 1.97
C VAL A 309 19.00 -7.06 1.49
N ALA A 310 18.74 -8.20 0.87
CA ALA A 310 19.80 -9.06 0.35
C ALA A 310 20.61 -8.42 -0.79
N GLU A 311 20.00 -7.55 -1.59
CA GLU A 311 20.70 -6.82 -2.65
C GLU A 311 21.72 -5.80 -2.12
N PHE A 312 21.54 -5.27 -0.91
CA PHE A 312 22.50 -4.36 -0.28
C PHE A 312 23.86 -5.03 -0.01
N PHE A 313 23.88 -6.36 0.08
CA PHE A 313 25.08 -7.14 0.47
C PHE A 313 25.77 -7.84 -0.69
N GLY A 314 25.33 -7.67 -1.93
CA GLY A 314 26.05 -8.30 -3.04
C GLY A 314 25.31 -8.37 -4.36
N THR A 315 24.70 -7.28 -4.83
CA THR A 315 24.27 -7.18 -6.23
C THR A 315 25.12 -6.15 -6.95
N PRO A 316 25.82 -6.48 -8.05
CA PRO A 316 26.82 -5.58 -8.58
C PRO A 316 26.29 -4.53 -9.58
N ILE A 317 25.10 -4.70 -10.18
CA ILE A 317 24.73 -3.88 -11.35
C ILE A 317 23.23 -3.51 -11.48
N VAL A 318 22.30 -4.33 -10.99
CA VAL A 318 20.85 -4.16 -11.23
C VAL A 318 20.02 -4.71 -10.09
N GLY A 319 18.96 -4.04 -9.69
CA GLY A 319 18.06 -4.44 -8.60
C GLY A 319 17.57 -3.23 -7.80
N MET A 320 16.35 -3.30 -7.27
CA MET A 320 15.72 -2.20 -6.53
C MET A 320 16.54 -1.84 -5.27
N GLY A 321 17.02 -2.82 -4.51
CA GLY A 321 17.87 -2.59 -3.34
C GLY A 321 19.27 -2.11 -3.70
N PHE A 322 19.82 -2.60 -4.81
CA PHE A 322 21.07 -2.06 -5.37
C PHE A 322 20.93 -0.58 -5.74
N ARG A 323 19.83 -0.21 -6.42
CA ARG A 323 19.54 1.17 -6.82
C ARG A 323 19.39 2.09 -5.62
N ILE A 324 18.61 1.67 -4.62
CA ILE A 324 18.42 2.43 -3.38
C ILE A 324 19.77 2.69 -2.70
N SER A 325 20.59 1.65 -2.50
CA SER A 325 21.87 1.77 -1.79
C SER A 325 22.94 2.54 -2.56
N THR A 326 22.90 2.53 -3.90
CA THR A 326 23.88 3.25 -4.72
C THR A 326 23.50 4.71 -4.93
N GLU A 327 22.22 5.00 -5.21
CA GLU A 327 21.76 6.37 -5.49
C GLU A 327 21.69 7.22 -4.22
N ILE A 328 21.49 6.62 -3.04
CA ILE A 328 21.62 7.36 -1.77
C ILE A 328 23.06 7.85 -1.57
N GLY A 329 24.06 7.06 -1.94
CA GLY A 329 25.48 7.45 -1.90
C GLY A 329 25.83 8.53 -2.93
N ARG A 330 25.06 8.63 -4.02
CA ARG A 330 25.18 9.68 -5.05
C ARG A 330 24.36 10.93 -4.74
N MET A 331 23.65 10.95 -3.61
CA MET A 331 22.68 11.99 -3.26
C MET A 331 21.56 12.18 -4.30
N ASN A 332 21.30 11.16 -5.13
CA ASN A 332 20.22 11.15 -6.11
C ASN A 332 18.95 10.61 -5.46
N VAL A 333 18.44 11.39 -4.49
CA VAL A 333 17.36 10.97 -3.60
C VAL A 333 16.04 10.78 -4.35
N ASP A 334 15.80 11.51 -5.44
CA ASP A 334 14.59 11.35 -6.26
C ASP A 334 14.49 9.94 -6.86
N VAL A 335 15.60 9.39 -7.39
CA VAL A 335 15.64 8.03 -7.92
C VAL A 335 15.51 6.98 -6.80
N VAL A 336 16.08 7.25 -5.61
CA VAL A 336 15.89 6.38 -4.43
C VAL A 336 14.40 6.23 -4.12
N TRP A 337 13.67 7.35 -4.04
CA TRP A 337 12.24 7.34 -3.77
C TRP A 337 11.43 6.75 -4.92
N ALA A 338 11.86 6.93 -6.17
CA ALA A 338 11.25 6.27 -7.32
C ALA A 338 11.41 4.74 -7.26
N SER A 339 12.58 4.23 -6.88
CA SER A 339 12.80 2.79 -6.65
C SER A 339 11.96 2.27 -5.48
N ILE A 340 11.85 3.03 -4.39
CA ILE A 340 10.97 2.69 -3.25
C ILE A 340 9.50 2.64 -3.71
N ALA A 341 9.07 3.56 -4.56
CA ALA A 341 7.71 3.55 -5.11
C ALA A 341 7.44 2.32 -5.97
N VAL A 342 8.38 1.91 -6.84
CA VAL A 342 8.28 0.66 -7.61
C VAL A 342 8.17 -0.55 -6.68
N ALA A 343 9.00 -0.61 -5.64
CA ALA A 343 8.94 -1.68 -4.65
C ALA A 343 7.58 -1.70 -3.93
N ALA A 344 7.13 -0.55 -3.42
CA ALA A 344 5.84 -0.43 -2.73
C ALA A 344 4.68 -0.87 -3.62
N LEU A 345 4.62 -0.40 -4.87
CA LEU A 345 3.61 -0.80 -5.85
C LEU A 345 3.65 -2.30 -6.12
N SER A 346 4.84 -2.88 -6.34
CA SER A 346 5.01 -4.31 -6.61
C SER A 346 4.54 -5.17 -5.43
N GLY A 347 4.93 -4.80 -4.21
CA GLY A 347 4.53 -5.49 -2.99
C GLY A 347 3.03 -5.39 -2.71
N SER A 348 2.46 -4.18 -2.85
CA SER A 348 1.02 -3.95 -2.68
C SER A 348 0.19 -4.71 -3.72
N LEU A 349 0.60 -4.71 -4.99
CA LEU A 349 -0.09 -5.47 -6.04
C LEU A 349 0.00 -6.97 -5.78
N PHE A 350 1.16 -7.48 -5.33
CA PHE A 350 1.32 -8.89 -5.03
C PHE A 350 0.45 -9.32 -3.84
N TYR A 351 0.41 -8.53 -2.77
CA TYR A 351 -0.50 -8.75 -1.64
C TYR A 351 -1.96 -8.71 -2.10
N ALA A 352 -2.35 -7.69 -2.88
CA ALA A 352 -3.71 -7.54 -3.37
C ALA A 352 -4.14 -8.70 -4.25
N LEU A 353 -3.25 -9.23 -5.08
CA LEU A 353 -3.49 -10.43 -5.88
C LEU A 353 -3.79 -11.64 -4.98
N LEU A 354 -2.99 -11.85 -3.93
CA LEU A 354 -3.21 -12.96 -2.99
C LEU A 354 -4.50 -12.81 -2.19
N ALA A 355 -4.82 -11.59 -1.74
CA ALA A 355 -6.09 -11.30 -1.06
C ALA A 355 -7.30 -11.49 -1.98
N PHE A 356 -7.17 -11.13 -3.26
CA PHE A 356 -8.19 -11.37 -4.26
C PHE A 356 -8.42 -12.87 -4.47
N ILE A 357 -7.34 -13.63 -4.64
CA ILE A 357 -7.39 -15.10 -4.80
C ILE A 357 -8.02 -15.74 -3.55
N GLU A 358 -7.58 -15.37 -2.35
CA GLU A 358 -8.15 -15.84 -1.09
C GLU A 358 -9.68 -15.71 -1.09
N ARG A 359 -10.19 -14.50 -1.38
CA ARG A 359 -11.63 -14.23 -1.37
C ARG A 359 -12.44 -15.16 -2.30
N GLN A 360 -11.85 -15.62 -3.41
CA GLN A 360 -12.50 -16.58 -4.31
C GLN A 360 -12.56 -17.99 -3.72
N TYR A 361 -11.51 -18.43 -3.01
CA TYR A 361 -11.39 -19.80 -2.50
C TYR A 361 -11.93 -19.99 -1.08
N THR A 362 -12.03 -18.93 -0.28
CA THR A 362 -12.41 -19.00 1.15
C THR A 362 -13.69 -18.24 1.48
N GLY A 363 -14.45 -17.74 0.49
CA GLY A 363 -15.72 -17.04 0.70
C GLY A 363 -16.82 -17.86 1.41
N TRP A 364 -16.63 -19.18 1.55
CA TRP A 364 -17.50 -20.05 2.34
C TRP A 364 -17.22 -19.97 3.85
N HIS A 365 -16.02 -19.58 4.27
CA HIS A 365 -15.59 -19.60 5.67
C HIS A 365 -16.23 -18.44 6.46
N PRO A 366 -16.77 -18.68 7.68
CA PRO A 366 -17.48 -17.67 8.46
C PRO A 366 -16.68 -16.38 8.71
N SER A 367 -15.36 -16.47 8.87
CA SER A 367 -14.50 -15.30 9.13
C SER A 367 -14.46 -14.27 7.99
N ILE A 368 -14.90 -14.63 6.77
CA ILE A 368 -14.88 -13.76 5.58
C ILE A 368 -16.29 -13.26 5.22
N ARG A 369 -17.35 -13.88 5.76
CA ARG A 369 -18.74 -13.46 5.50
C ARG A 369 -19.17 -12.22 6.29
N VAL A 370 -18.40 -11.82 7.30
CA VAL A 370 -18.73 -10.69 8.19
C VAL A 370 -17.95 -9.41 7.82
N SER A 371 -17.06 -9.46 6.83
CA SER A 371 -16.20 -8.33 6.42
C SER A 371 -16.78 -7.52 5.26
#